data_AF-A0A171C9A6-F1
#
_entry.id   AF-A0A171C9A6-F1
#
_cell.length_a   1.000
_cell.length_b   1.000
_cell.length_c   1.000
_cell.angle_alpha   90.00
_cell.angle_beta   90.00
_cell.angle_gamma   90.00
#
_symmetry.space_group_name_H-M   'P 1'
#
loop_
_entity.id
_entity.type
_entity.pdbx_description
1 polymer ?
#
loop_
_entity_poly.entity_id
_entity_poly.type
_entity_poly.pdbx_seq_one_letter_code
_entity_poly.pdbx_strand_id
1 'polypeptide(L)'
;MDDDGNLTRTPDMPEYDTDDGFDRYVADSKALMCPDSCPAGVREGTRSDGTLIRYEPSTGKLGMKRNGKIVSYFRPDDPLAYFEREVAR
;
A
#
# COMPACT_ATOMS: atom_id res chain seq x y z
N MET A 1 -0.82 -4.17 13.21
CA MET A 1 -0.11 -3.32 14.19
C MET A 1 -0.85 -2.01 14.16
N ASP A 2 -1.41 -1.56 15.29
CA ASP A 2 -2.23 -0.33 15.31
C ASP A 2 -1.37 0.94 15.09
N ASP A 3 -2.03 2.09 14.95
CA ASP A 3 -1.41 3.40 14.79
C ASP A 3 -0.43 3.77 15.94
N ASP A 4 -0.48 3.06 17.08
CA ASP A 4 0.40 3.22 18.24
C ASP A 4 1.57 2.21 18.27
N GLY A 5 1.68 1.36 17.26
CA GLY A 5 2.73 0.35 17.18
C GLY A 5 2.50 -0.87 18.07
N ASN A 6 1.29 -1.09 18.57
CA ASN A 6 0.96 -2.30 19.31
C ASN A 6 0.63 -3.45 18.37
N LEU A 7 1.01 -4.65 18.78
CA LEU A 7 0.60 -5.87 18.11
C LEU A 7 -0.91 -6.08 18.34
N THR A 8 -1.71 -5.64 17.37
CA THR A 8 -3.08 -6.11 17.22
C THR A 8 -3.02 -7.62 16.99
N ARG A 9 -3.83 -8.39 17.73
CA ARG A 9 -3.94 -9.86 17.53
C ARG A 9 -4.52 -10.22 16.15
N THR A 10 -4.90 -9.22 15.36
CA THR A 10 -5.49 -9.36 14.02
C THR A 10 -4.56 -8.70 13.00
N PRO A 11 -4.20 -9.38 11.91
CA PRO A 11 -3.46 -8.78 10.81
C PRO A 11 -4.20 -7.58 10.23
N ASP A 12 -3.49 -6.54 9.82
CA ASP A 12 -4.09 -5.32 9.25
C ASP A 12 -4.80 -5.59 7.90
N MET A 13 -4.40 -6.69 7.24
CA MET A 13 -5.01 -7.22 6.03
C MET A 13 -5.31 -8.72 6.19
N PRO A 14 -6.36 -9.08 6.94
CA PRO A 14 -6.68 -10.47 7.25
C PRO A 14 -7.10 -11.26 5.98
N GLU A 15 -7.43 -10.57 4.88
CA GLU A 15 -7.72 -11.23 3.60
C GLU A 15 -6.54 -12.04 3.02
N TYR A 16 -5.32 -11.81 3.53
CA TYR A 16 -4.11 -12.54 3.18
C TYR A 16 -3.68 -13.57 4.25
N ASP A 17 -4.49 -13.80 5.29
CA ASP A 17 -4.24 -14.82 6.31
C ASP A 17 -4.79 -16.19 5.87
N THR A 18 -4.26 -16.69 4.75
CA THR A 18 -4.59 -17.98 4.13
C THR A 18 -3.34 -18.65 3.58
N ASP A 19 -3.41 -19.95 3.26
CA ASP A 19 -2.26 -20.72 2.74
C ASP A 19 -1.63 -20.09 1.48
N ASP A 20 -2.44 -19.47 0.61
CA ASP A 20 -2.01 -18.77 -0.61
C ASP A 20 -1.88 -17.24 -0.43
N GLY A 21 -2.07 -16.76 0.80
CA GLY A 21 -2.26 -15.33 1.08
C GLY A 21 -1.03 -14.49 0.78
N PHE A 22 0.18 -15.05 0.97
CA PHE A 22 1.42 -14.37 0.60
C PHE A 22 1.54 -14.14 -0.92
N ASP A 23 1.18 -15.13 -1.73
CA ASP A 23 1.23 -15.01 -3.19
C ASP A 23 0.20 -13.99 -3.69
N ARG A 24 -1.00 -13.97 -3.11
CA ARG A 24 -2.01 -12.95 -3.38
C ARG A 24 -1.55 -11.55 -2.96
N TYR A 25 -0.93 -11.41 -1.80
CA TYR A 25 -0.33 -10.15 -1.33
C TYR A 25 0.72 -9.63 -2.33
N VAL A 26 1.61 -10.51 -2.82
CA VAL A 26 2.62 -10.14 -3.82
C VAL A 26 1.97 -9.75 -5.15
N ALA A 27 0.98 -10.50 -5.62
CA ALA A 27 0.28 -10.20 -6.86
C ALA A 27 -0.45 -8.84 -6.79
N ASP A 28 -1.17 -8.56 -5.71
CA ASP A 28 -1.92 -7.32 -5.52
C ASP A 28 -0.99 -6.11 -5.34
N SER A 29 0.11 -6.28 -4.59
CA SER A 29 1.11 -5.21 -4.44
C SER A 29 1.73 -4.83 -5.78
N LYS A 30 2.01 -5.82 -6.65
CA LYS A 30 2.46 -5.59 -8.02
C LYS A 30 1.38 -4.89 -8.81
N ALA A 31 0.15 -5.40 -8.84
CA ALA A 31 -0.95 -4.81 -9.60
C ALA A 31 -1.16 -3.32 -9.27
N LEU A 32 -1.15 -2.94 -7.99
CA LEU A 32 -1.24 -1.54 -7.57
C LEU A 32 -0.06 -0.69 -8.09
N MET A 33 1.12 -1.29 -8.23
CA MET A 33 2.32 -0.66 -8.76
C MET A 33 2.42 -0.63 -10.29
N CYS A 34 1.31 -0.92 -10.98
CA CYS A 34 1.16 -0.82 -12.44
C CYS A 34 2.37 -1.40 -13.18
N PRO A 35 2.61 -2.73 -13.11
CA PRO A 35 3.71 -3.35 -13.83
C PRO A 35 3.55 -3.11 -15.34
N ASP A 36 2.31 -3.11 -15.82
CA ASP A 36 1.95 -2.89 -17.23
C ASP A 36 0.83 -1.85 -17.40
N SER A 37 -0.23 -1.94 -16.60
CA SER A 37 -1.38 -1.02 -16.63
C SER A 37 -1.81 -0.66 -15.22
N CYS A 38 -2.30 0.57 -15.03
CA CYS A 38 -2.75 1.05 -13.74
C CYS A 38 -4.20 0.73 -13.44
N PRO A 39 -4.52 0.30 -12.20
CA PRO A 39 -5.90 0.22 -11.77
C PRO A 39 -6.56 1.60 -11.85
N ALA A 40 -7.80 1.64 -12.33
CA ALA A 40 -8.55 2.88 -12.44
C ALA A 40 -8.87 3.46 -11.06
N GLY A 41 -8.84 4.79 -10.94
CA GLY A 41 -9.19 5.47 -9.68
C GLY A 41 -8.10 5.46 -8.62
N VAL A 42 -6.92 4.89 -8.90
CA VAL A 42 -5.74 4.98 -8.02
C VAL A 42 -5.19 6.40 -8.05
N ARG A 43 -4.90 6.93 -6.86
CA ARG A 43 -4.16 8.18 -6.68
C ARG A 43 -2.67 7.89 -6.63
N GLU A 44 -1.88 8.78 -7.19
CA GLU A 44 -0.42 8.68 -7.23
C GLU A 44 0.21 9.97 -6.72
N GLY A 45 1.30 9.84 -6.00
CA GLY A 45 2.17 10.95 -5.62
C GLY A 45 3.61 10.48 -5.45
N THR A 46 4.54 11.43 -5.50
CA THR A 46 5.97 11.15 -5.38
C THR A 46 6.55 12.00 -4.26
N ARG A 47 7.28 11.38 -3.34
CA ARG A 47 8.01 12.07 -2.27
C ARG A 47 9.20 12.85 -2.81
N SER A 48 9.72 13.78 -2.02
CA SER A 48 10.98 14.48 -2.30
C SER A 48 12.19 13.54 -2.55
N ASP A 49 12.20 12.35 -1.94
CA ASP A 49 13.25 11.33 -2.13
C ASP A 49 13.08 10.44 -3.37
N GLY A 50 12.07 10.70 -4.20
CA GLY A 50 11.77 9.91 -5.41
C GLY A 50 10.97 8.62 -5.14
N THR A 51 10.49 8.38 -3.92
CA THR A 51 9.56 7.28 -3.64
C THR A 51 8.20 7.58 -4.25
N LEU A 52 7.75 6.70 -5.14
CA LEU A 52 6.41 6.71 -5.69
C LEU A 52 5.46 6.03 -4.72
N ILE A 53 4.35 6.70 -4.41
CA ILE A 53 3.29 6.21 -3.53
C ILE A 53 2.02 6.12 -4.36
N ARG A 54 1.33 4.99 -4.25
CA ARG A 54 -0.01 4.82 -4.81
C ARG A 54 -1.00 4.44 -3.75
N TYR A 55 -2.19 5.01 -3.88
CA TYR A 55 -3.31 4.82 -2.98
C TYR A 55 -4.53 4.39 -3.79
N GLU A 56 -5.12 3.24 -3.46
CA GLU A 56 -6.36 2.73 -4.03
C GLU A 56 -7.56 3.09 -3.13
N PRO A 57 -8.41 4.06 -3.51
CA PRO A 57 -9.49 4.53 -2.64
C PRO A 57 -10.58 3.50 -2.37
N SER A 58 -10.76 2.52 -3.26
CA SER A 58 -11.78 1.48 -3.11
C SER A 58 -11.46 0.48 -1.99
N THR A 59 -10.19 0.25 -1.71
CA THR A 59 -9.74 -0.76 -0.73
C THR A 59 -9.02 -0.16 0.47
N GLY A 60 -8.62 1.11 0.39
CA GLY A 60 -7.78 1.74 1.42
C GLY A 60 -6.30 1.37 1.32
N LYS A 61 -5.89 0.60 0.31
CA LYS A 61 -4.54 0.05 0.24
C LYS A 61 -3.57 1.08 -0.34
N LEU A 62 -2.37 1.10 0.24
CA LEU A 62 -1.25 1.86 -0.27
C LEU A 62 -0.11 0.93 -0.65
N GLY A 63 0.61 1.33 -1.68
CA GLY A 63 1.91 0.76 -1.99
C GLY A 63 2.94 1.85 -2.16
N MET A 64 4.20 1.47 -1.95
CA MET A 64 5.35 2.35 -2.16
C MET A 64 6.40 1.67 -3.03
N LYS A 65 6.95 2.43 -3.98
CA LYS A 65 8.00 1.99 -4.88
C LYS A 65 9.15 2.97 -4.87
N ARG A 66 10.35 2.48 -4.58
CA ARG A 66 11.59 3.26 -4.56
C ARG A 66 12.65 2.56 -5.39
N ASN A 67 13.32 3.30 -6.29
CA ASN A 67 14.33 2.74 -7.20
C ASN A 67 13.85 1.50 -7.97
N GLY A 68 12.60 1.53 -8.45
CA GLY A 68 12.01 0.42 -9.21
C GLY A 68 11.52 -0.76 -8.38
N LYS A 69 11.76 -0.81 -7.07
CA LYS A 69 11.36 -1.91 -6.18
C LYS A 69 10.20 -1.50 -5.29
N ILE A 70 9.23 -2.40 -5.12
CA ILE A 70 8.16 -2.24 -4.13
C ILE A 70 8.79 -2.40 -2.75
N VAL A 71 8.69 -1.37 -1.91
CA VAL A 71 9.29 -1.35 -0.57
C VAL A 71 8.26 -1.51 0.53
N SER A 72 6.97 -1.26 0.24
CA SER A 72 5.88 -1.46 1.20
C SER A 72 4.54 -1.62 0.49
N TYR A 73 3.63 -2.39 1.09
CA TYR A 73 2.24 -2.55 0.69
C TYR A 73 1.38 -2.88 1.92
N PHE A 74 0.38 -2.05 2.22
CA PHE A 74 -0.38 -2.11 3.47
C PHE A 74 -1.68 -1.31 3.40
N ARG A 75 -2.53 -1.45 4.42
CA ARG A 75 -3.76 -0.65 4.60
C ARG A 75 -3.72 -0.01 5.99
N PRO A 76 -3.43 1.30 6.10
CA PRO A 76 -3.53 2.02 7.36
C PRO A 76 -5.00 2.35 7.69
N ASP A 77 -5.27 2.80 8.92
CA ASP A 77 -6.62 3.11 9.39
C ASP A 77 -7.22 4.35 8.69
N ASP A 78 -6.41 5.40 8.46
CA ASP A 78 -6.77 6.56 7.62
C ASP A 78 -5.89 6.63 6.36
N PRO A 79 -6.28 5.93 5.28
CA PRO A 79 -5.43 5.79 4.09
C PRO A 79 -5.32 7.06 3.27
N LEU A 80 -6.34 7.91 3.26
CA LEU A 80 -6.27 9.18 2.55
C LEU A 80 -5.34 10.16 3.29
N ALA A 81 -5.50 10.33 4.61
CA ALA A 81 -4.63 11.21 5.38
C ALA A 81 -3.18 10.70 5.38
N TYR A 82 -2.97 9.38 5.44
CA TYR A 82 -1.65 8.79 5.31
C TYR A 82 -1.03 9.14 3.94
N PHE A 83 -1.77 8.94 2.84
CA PHE A 83 -1.30 9.28 1.49
C PHE A 83 -0.91 10.76 1.38
N GLU A 84 -1.80 11.67 1.79
CA GLU A 84 -1.57 13.12 1.70
C GLU A 84 -0.34 13.56 2.51
N ARG A 85 -0.19 13.04 3.73
CA ARG A 85 0.99 13.30 4.57
C ARG A 85 2.27 12.79 3.92
N GLU A 86 2.25 11.59 3.36
CA GLU A 86 3.45 10.99 2.80
C GLU A 86 3.89 11.66 1.51
N VAL A 87 2.96 12.12 0.67
CA VAL A 87 3.28 12.87 -0.56
C VAL A 87 3.77 14.29 -0.26
N ALA A 88 3.42 14.86 0.89
CA ALA A 88 3.89 16.17 1.33
C ALA A 88 5.29 16.18 1.98
N ARG A 89 5.94 15.02 2.12
CA ARG A 89 7.29 14.88 2.72
C ARG A 89 8.45 15.15 1.76
#